data_AF-A0A3A5JNH8-F1
#
_entry.id   AF-A0A3A5JNH8-F1
#
_cell.length_a   1.000
_cell.length_b   1.000
_cell.length_c   1.000
_cell.angle_alpha   90.00
_cell.angle_beta   90.00
_cell.angle_gamma   90.00
#
_symmetry.space_group_name_H-M   'P 1'
#
loop_
_entity.id
_entity.type
_entity.pdbx_description
1 polymer ?
#
loop_
_entity_poly.entity_id
_entity_poly.type
_entity_poly.pdbx_seq_one_letter_code
_entity_poly.pdbx_strand_id
1 'polypeptide(L)'
;MPGQSTLMILPLLMTSVFLLTGCPPAPDLTQWKRPDTDIDGVRVAMGKCGVQLPGPDIPKTDNESVLYYQCMENMGFTRKDGFNICSVRVYHDTPACRTQEQGNPLSQSQLEALPFVADRGFHPIKPDSGVSNSSLITWRKAGASQHFSHEIENDQQALAVMYQCGYPQPLGSVPYVPTLRKAADVQQCMLDKGFEPKYKLSLVCRNYPQVTACPKT
;
A
#
# COMPACT_ATOMS: atom_id res chain seq x y z
N MET A 1 57.84 23.69 59.74
CA MET A 1 58.56 22.72 58.88
C MET A 1 58.05 21.33 59.24
N PRO A 2 57.76 20.39 58.32
CA PRO A 2 57.77 20.40 56.85
C PRO A 2 56.35 20.20 56.26
N GLY A 3 56.21 20.18 54.93
CA GLY A 3 54.97 19.76 54.25
C GLY A 3 54.98 20.09 52.76
N GLN A 4 55.36 19.12 51.91
CA GLN A 4 55.35 19.19 50.44
C GLN A 4 53.94 19.38 49.87
N SER A 5 53.81 20.07 48.73
CA SER A 5 52.65 19.94 47.82
C SER A 5 52.97 20.44 46.40
N THR A 6 53.39 19.46 45.59
CA THR A 6 52.87 19.06 44.27
C THR A 6 52.38 20.11 43.27
N LEU A 7 53.03 20.11 42.08
CA LEU A 7 52.57 20.73 40.83
C LEU A 7 51.13 20.31 40.48
N MET A 8 50.23 21.28 40.30
CA MET A 8 48.94 21.08 39.63
C MET A 8 49.12 21.24 38.12
N ILE A 9 49.08 20.13 37.40
CA ILE A 9 48.83 20.09 35.96
C ILE A 9 47.34 19.78 35.79
N LEU A 10 46.57 20.74 35.27
CA LEU A 10 45.17 20.55 34.88
C LEU A 10 45.12 19.75 33.57
N PRO A 11 44.49 18.58 33.49
CA PRO A 11 44.10 18.02 32.21
C PRO A 11 42.72 18.55 31.81
N LEU A 12 42.68 19.20 30.63
CA LEU A 12 41.46 19.38 29.86
C LEU A 12 40.83 18.01 29.58
N LEU A 13 39.59 17.79 30.02
CA LEU A 13 38.71 16.78 29.45
C LEU A 13 37.37 17.45 29.16
N MET A 14 37.28 18.05 27.97
CA MET A 14 36.02 18.32 27.30
C MET A 14 35.38 16.97 26.96
N THR A 15 34.47 16.50 27.80
CA THR A 15 33.61 15.37 27.47
C THR A 15 32.56 15.85 26.46
N SER A 16 32.92 15.81 25.17
CA SER A 16 31.95 15.83 24.08
C SER A 16 31.06 14.60 24.22
N VAL A 17 29.90 14.77 24.85
CA VAL A 17 28.78 13.86 24.72
C VAL A 17 28.27 14.00 23.29
N PHE A 18 28.84 13.22 22.37
CA PHE A 18 28.21 12.95 21.09
C PHE A 18 26.90 12.23 21.40
N LEU A 19 25.80 12.98 21.41
CA LEU A 19 24.46 12.43 21.32
C LEU A 19 24.39 11.62 20.02
N LEU A 20 24.53 10.30 20.17
CA LEU A 20 24.14 9.30 19.18
C LEU A 20 22.62 9.39 18.99
N THR A 21 22.12 10.48 18.40
CA THR A 21 20.78 10.44 17.81
C THR A 21 20.91 9.66 16.51
N GLY A 22 20.97 8.34 16.64
CA GLY A 22 20.62 7.46 15.52
C GLY A 22 19.28 7.92 14.97
N CYS A 23 19.11 7.84 13.64
CA CYS A 23 17.87 8.24 12.98
C CYS A 23 16.67 7.71 13.77
N PRO A 24 15.65 8.54 14.05
CA PRO A 24 14.47 8.09 14.76
C PRO A 24 13.93 6.85 14.03
N PRO A 25 13.59 5.78 14.76
CA PRO A 25 13.02 4.58 14.14
C PRO A 25 11.80 4.97 13.31
N ALA A 26 11.60 4.27 12.18
CA ALA A 26 10.45 4.49 11.32
C ALA A 26 9.16 4.56 12.16
N PRO A 27 8.24 5.49 11.87
CA PRO A 27 7.13 5.82 12.76
C PRO A 27 6.33 4.58 13.19
N ASP A 28 6.17 3.57 12.32
CA ASP A 28 5.45 2.33 12.64
C ASP A 28 6.17 1.42 13.68
N LEU A 29 7.51 1.41 13.70
CA LEU A 29 8.30 0.61 14.68
C LEU A 29 8.02 1.02 16.13
N THR A 30 7.78 2.31 16.36
CA THR A 30 7.55 2.84 17.71
C THR A 30 6.14 2.62 18.22
N GLN A 31 5.30 2.10 17.35
CA GLN A 31 3.87 2.30 17.37
C GLN A 31 3.21 0.98 17.86
N TRP A 32 3.90 -0.16 17.72
CA TRP A 32 3.52 -1.47 18.26
C TRP A 32 3.98 -1.67 19.71
N LYS A 33 3.22 -2.45 20.48
CA LYS A 33 3.56 -2.86 21.85
C LYS A 33 3.11 -4.29 22.15
N ARG A 34 3.85 -4.97 23.02
CA ARG A 34 3.50 -6.23 23.69
C ARG A 34 4.31 -6.27 25.00
N PRO A 35 3.87 -6.98 26.05
CA PRO A 35 4.71 -7.21 27.23
C PRO A 35 6.12 -7.69 26.86
N ASP A 36 7.11 -7.24 27.63
CA ASP A 36 8.51 -7.68 27.57
C ASP A 36 9.16 -7.58 26.18
N THR A 37 8.76 -6.58 25.37
CA THR A 37 9.29 -6.38 24.02
C THR A 37 9.77 -4.94 23.81
N ASP A 38 10.99 -4.78 23.32
CA ASP A 38 11.58 -3.50 22.93
C ASP A 38 11.46 -3.23 21.42
N ILE A 39 12.08 -2.15 20.93
CA ILE A 39 12.04 -1.76 19.51
C ILE A 39 12.68 -2.82 18.61
N ASP A 40 13.74 -3.50 19.08
CA ASP A 40 14.40 -4.54 18.30
C ASP A 40 13.52 -5.78 18.19
N GLY A 41 12.82 -6.14 19.27
CA GLY A 41 11.79 -7.17 19.26
C GLY A 41 10.62 -6.85 18.32
N VAL A 42 10.16 -5.59 18.27
CA VAL A 42 9.17 -5.13 17.28
C VAL A 42 9.72 -5.29 15.86
N ARG A 43 10.96 -4.85 15.60
CA ARG A 43 11.59 -4.97 14.28
C ARG A 43 11.66 -6.42 13.81
N VAL A 44 12.07 -7.33 14.69
CA VAL A 44 12.12 -8.77 14.38
C VAL A 44 10.73 -9.32 14.08
N ALA A 45 9.69 -8.89 14.81
CA ALA A 45 8.32 -9.30 14.56
C ALA A 45 7.79 -8.77 13.21
N MET A 46 8.01 -7.49 12.91
CA MET A 46 7.68 -6.90 11.60
C MET A 46 8.40 -7.63 10.46
N GLY A 47 9.65 -8.03 10.66
CA GLY A 47 10.41 -8.87 9.74
C GLY A 47 9.74 -10.21 9.45
N LYS A 48 9.22 -10.89 10.48
CA LYS A 48 8.46 -12.13 10.34
C LYS A 48 7.13 -11.93 9.61
N CYS A 49 6.54 -10.73 9.72
CA CYS A 49 5.32 -10.33 9.01
C CYS A 49 5.58 -9.75 7.61
N GLY A 50 6.78 -9.94 7.06
CA GLY A 50 7.10 -9.58 5.67
C GLY A 50 7.52 -8.13 5.45
N VAL A 51 7.85 -7.38 6.51
CA VAL A 51 8.46 -6.04 6.38
C VAL A 51 9.98 -6.19 6.31
N GLN A 52 10.60 -5.78 5.20
CA GLN A 52 12.06 -5.73 5.12
C GLN A 52 12.57 -4.49 5.84
N LEU A 53 13.27 -4.70 6.96
CA LEU A 53 13.93 -3.64 7.74
C LEU A 53 15.40 -4.01 8.02
N PRO A 54 16.36 -3.10 7.79
CA PRO A 54 16.22 -1.84 7.05
C PRO A 54 16.05 -2.09 5.54
N GLY A 55 15.33 -1.22 4.83
CA GLY A 55 15.12 -1.35 3.39
C GLY A 55 14.10 -0.35 2.84
N PRO A 56 13.99 -0.22 1.51
CA PRO A 56 12.93 0.57 0.90
C PRO A 56 11.57 -0.09 1.16
N ASP A 57 10.55 0.73 1.40
CA ASP A 57 9.17 0.25 1.45
C ASP A 57 8.77 -0.28 0.07
N ILE A 58 8.52 -1.59 -0.03
CA ILE A 58 7.99 -2.22 -1.23
C ILE A 58 6.49 -1.87 -1.32
N PRO A 59 5.99 -1.37 -2.46
CA PRO A 59 4.58 -1.06 -2.62
C PRO A 59 3.70 -2.29 -2.34
N LYS A 60 2.84 -2.19 -1.32
CA LYS A 60 1.87 -3.21 -0.91
C LYS A 60 0.49 -2.87 -1.45
N THR A 61 -0.29 -3.91 -1.70
CA THR A 61 -1.74 -3.81 -1.83
C THR A 61 -2.37 -3.46 -0.47
N ASP A 62 -3.59 -2.96 -0.51
CA ASP A 62 -4.39 -2.74 0.70
C ASP A 62 -4.53 -4.04 1.50
N ASN A 63 -4.78 -5.16 0.84
CA ASN A 63 -4.89 -6.47 1.49
C ASN A 63 -3.57 -6.96 2.11
N GLU A 64 -2.42 -6.74 1.47
CA GLU A 64 -1.09 -7.05 2.06
C GLU A 64 -0.79 -6.17 3.28
N SER A 65 -1.25 -4.92 3.27
CA SER A 65 -1.17 -4.04 4.44
C SER A 65 -2.00 -4.59 5.59
N VAL A 66 -3.22 -5.06 5.33
CA VAL A 66 -4.05 -5.72 6.36
C VAL A 66 -3.42 -7.01 6.88
N LEU A 67 -2.95 -7.89 6.00
CA LEU A 67 -2.30 -9.15 6.39
C LEU A 67 -1.07 -8.90 7.27
N TYR A 68 -0.31 -7.83 7.00
CA TYR A 68 0.78 -7.39 7.86
C TYR A 68 0.29 -7.03 9.28
N TYR A 69 -0.76 -6.21 9.41
CA TYR A 69 -1.32 -5.84 10.72
C TYR A 69 -1.86 -7.06 11.48
N GLN A 70 -2.61 -7.93 10.80
CA GLN A 70 -3.14 -9.16 11.39
C GLN A 70 -2.03 -10.10 11.83
N CYS A 71 -0.92 -10.19 11.10
CA CYS A 71 0.25 -10.96 11.52
C CYS A 71 0.84 -10.43 12.83
N MET A 72 1.00 -9.11 12.96
CA MET A 72 1.48 -8.49 14.20
C MET A 72 0.52 -8.76 15.37
N GLU A 73 -0.78 -8.63 15.16
CA GLU A 73 -1.83 -8.94 16.14
C GLU A 73 -1.79 -10.41 16.58
N ASN A 74 -1.64 -11.34 15.63
CA ASN A 74 -1.50 -12.78 15.90
C ASN A 74 -0.23 -13.12 16.69
N MET A 75 0.81 -12.28 16.61
CA MET A 75 2.01 -12.37 17.45
C MET A 75 1.83 -11.75 18.85
N GLY A 76 0.61 -11.29 19.18
CA GLY A 76 0.25 -10.69 20.46
C GLY A 76 0.62 -9.21 20.58
N PHE A 77 0.98 -8.54 19.47
CA PHE A 77 1.19 -7.11 19.49
C PHE A 77 -0.13 -6.35 19.40
N THR A 78 -0.15 -5.17 20.01
CA THR A 78 -1.25 -4.21 19.89
C THR A 78 -0.71 -2.85 19.50
N ARG A 79 -1.58 -2.04 18.92
CA ARG A 79 -1.33 -0.67 18.53
C ARG A 79 -1.35 0.25 19.76
N LYS A 80 -0.33 1.11 19.95
CA LYS A 80 -0.27 2.08 21.06
C LYS A 80 -1.36 3.15 20.95
N ASP A 81 -1.63 3.57 19.72
CA ASP A 81 -2.64 4.55 19.32
C ASP A 81 -4.06 3.97 19.20
N GLY A 82 -4.24 2.67 19.47
CA GLY A 82 -5.54 2.00 19.32
C GLY A 82 -6.00 1.87 17.87
N PHE A 83 -5.12 2.07 16.89
CA PHE A 83 -5.47 1.94 15.48
C PHE A 83 -5.97 0.53 15.15
N ASN A 84 -7.10 0.44 14.46
CA ASN A 84 -7.62 -0.80 13.90
C ASN A 84 -7.71 -0.64 12.38
N ILE A 85 -6.89 -1.40 11.65
CA ILE A 85 -6.80 -1.25 10.20
C ILE A 85 -8.13 -1.56 9.50
N CYS A 86 -8.87 -2.56 9.98
CA CYS A 86 -10.15 -2.97 9.38
C CYS A 86 -11.30 -2.00 9.67
N SER A 87 -11.13 -1.09 10.64
CA SER A 87 -12.09 0.00 10.86
C SER A 87 -11.95 1.15 9.85
N VAL A 88 -10.87 1.20 9.07
CA VAL A 88 -10.67 2.22 8.03
C VAL A 88 -11.39 1.80 6.76
N ARG A 89 -12.24 2.68 6.22
CA ARG A 89 -13.09 2.40 5.04
C ARG A 89 -12.33 1.79 3.84
N VAL A 90 -11.09 2.25 3.57
CA VAL A 90 -10.31 1.74 2.43
C VAL A 90 -9.83 0.29 2.61
N TYR A 91 -9.65 -0.15 3.86
CA TYR A 91 -9.15 -1.49 4.18
C TYR A 91 -10.25 -2.48 4.59
N HIS A 92 -11.37 -1.98 5.13
CA HIS A 92 -12.50 -2.79 5.60
C HIS A 92 -12.95 -3.85 4.57
N ASP A 93 -13.04 -3.46 3.29
CA ASP A 93 -13.53 -4.32 2.23
C ASP A 93 -12.43 -5.23 1.61
N THR A 94 -11.24 -5.29 2.21
CA THR A 94 -10.19 -6.23 1.78
C THR A 94 -10.55 -7.67 2.17
N PRO A 95 -10.12 -8.69 1.39
CA PRO A 95 -10.35 -10.09 1.74
C PRO A 95 -9.93 -10.46 3.16
N ALA A 96 -8.80 -9.93 3.64
CA ALA A 96 -8.28 -10.20 4.98
C ALA A 96 -9.18 -9.67 6.09
N CYS A 97 -9.68 -8.43 6.00
CA CYS A 97 -10.61 -7.88 6.98
C CYS A 97 -11.95 -8.63 6.97
N ARG A 98 -12.51 -8.88 5.79
CA ARG A 98 -13.79 -9.59 5.65
C ARG A 98 -13.72 -11.04 6.15
N THR A 99 -12.59 -11.71 5.93
CA THR A 99 -12.32 -13.06 6.48
C THR A 99 -12.29 -13.04 8.01
N GLN A 100 -11.60 -12.06 8.61
CA GLN A 100 -11.54 -11.91 10.06
C GLN A 100 -12.91 -11.63 10.67
N GLU A 101 -13.70 -10.73 10.07
CA GLU A 101 -15.04 -10.36 10.54
C GLU A 101 -16.03 -11.54 10.53
N GLN A 102 -16.01 -12.37 9.49
CA GLN A 102 -16.91 -13.53 9.39
C GLN A 102 -16.38 -14.80 10.08
N GLY A 103 -15.12 -14.78 10.54
CA GLY A 103 -14.46 -15.89 11.23
C GLY A 103 -14.17 -17.12 10.36
N ASN A 104 -14.33 -17.04 9.04
CA ASN A 104 -14.14 -18.15 8.09
C ASN A 104 -13.59 -17.62 6.76
N PRO A 105 -12.93 -18.45 5.91
CA PRO A 105 -12.50 -18.03 4.58
C PRO A 105 -13.66 -17.55 3.70
N LEU A 106 -13.43 -16.52 2.88
CA LEU A 106 -14.41 -16.08 1.90
C LEU A 106 -14.68 -17.17 0.85
N SER A 107 -15.95 -17.36 0.51
CA SER A 107 -16.31 -18.09 -0.70
C SER A 107 -15.84 -17.33 -1.94
N GLN A 108 -15.75 -18.03 -3.07
CA GLN A 108 -15.40 -17.40 -4.34
C GLN A 108 -16.34 -16.24 -4.70
N SER A 109 -17.65 -16.40 -4.48
CA SER A 109 -18.63 -15.36 -4.76
C SER A 109 -18.51 -14.16 -3.82
N GLN A 110 -18.19 -14.39 -2.54
CA GLN A 110 -17.95 -13.31 -1.59
C GLN A 110 -16.71 -12.51 -1.97
N LEU A 111 -15.61 -13.18 -2.31
CA LEU A 111 -14.41 -12.52 -2.80
C LEU A 111 -14.71 -11.69 -4.05
N GLU A 112 -15.32 -12.29 -5.05
CA GLU A 112 -15.60 -11.64 -6.34
C GLU A 112 -16.53 -10.43 -6.25
N ALA A 113 -17.33 -10.34 -5.18
CA ALA A 113 -18.23 -9.24 -4.88
C ALA A 113 -17.56 -8.06 -4.16
N LEU A 114 -16.33 -8.21 -3.65
CA LEU A 114 -15.63 -7.10 -2.97
C LEU A 114 -15.33 -5.97 -3.97
N PRO A 115 -15.38 -4.70 -3.55
CA PRO A 115 -15.05 -3.56 -4.39
C PRO A 115 -13.57 -3.52 -4.77
N PHE A 116 -13.26 -3.02 -5.97
CA PHE A 116 -11.88 -2.82 -6.41
C PHE A 116 -11.51 -1.35 -6.57
N VAL A 117 -10.81 -0.80 -5.58
CA VAL A 117 -10.50 0.65 -5.46
C VAL A 117 -9.10 1.05 -5.94
N ALA A 118 -8.28 0.10 -6.42
CA ALA A 118 -6.90 0.39 -6.79
C ALA A 118 -6.76 1.00 -8.20
N ASP A 119 -7.79 0.87 -9.06
CA ASP A 119 -7.83 1.47 -10.39
C ASP A 119 -8.75 2.69 -10.42
N ARG A 120 -8.13 3.86 -10.41
CA ARG A 120 -8.83 5.16 -10.45
C ARG A 120 -9.69 5.35 -11.70
N GLY A 121 -9.46 4.61 -12.78
CA GLY A 121 -10.30 4.67 -13.98
C GLY A 121 -11.77 4.33 -13.70
N PHE A 122 -12.05 3.62 -12.60
CA PHE A 122 -13.42 3.32 -12.17
C PHE A 122 -14.01 4.29 -11.15
N HIS A 123 -13.23 5.25 -10.63
CA HIS A 123 -13.66 6.06 -9.50
C HIS A 123 -14.59 7.19 -9.95
N PRO A 124 -15.64 7.52 -9.17
CA PRO A 124 -16.41 8.74 -9.37
C PRO A 124 -15.52 9.98 -9.24
N ILE A 125 -15.80 11.02 -10.02
CA ILE A 125 -15.28 12.37 -9.76
C ILE A 125 -16.27 13.06 -8.83
N LYS A 126 -15.78 13.45 -7.65
CA LYS A 126 -16.53 14.33 -6.76
C LYS A 126 -16.52 15.75 -7.33
N PRO A 127 -17.67 16.47 -7.33
CA PRO A 127 -17.68 17.90 -7.59
C PRO A 127 -16.62 18.61 -6.74
N ASP A 128 -15.96 19.61 -7.32
CA ASP A 128 -14.98 20.48 -6.64
C ASP A 128 -13.73 19.78 -6.08
N SER A 129 -13.47 18.53 -6.47
CA SER A 129 -12.28 17.79 -6.03
C SER A 129 -10.98 18.19 -6.73
N GLY A 130 -11.06 19.03 -7.78
CA GLY A 130 -9.91 19.35 -8.65
C GLY A 130 -9.42 18.16 -9.50
N VAL A 131 -10.08 17.00 -9.43
CA VAL A 131 -9.75 15.81 -10.21
C VAL A 131 -10.26 15.98 -11.64
N SER A 132 -9.38 15.94 -12.62
CA SER A 132 -9.72 15.94 -14.04
C SER A 132 -9.97 14.52 -14.55
N ASN A 133 -10.74 14.40 -15.65
CA ASN A 133 -10.91 13.13 -16.37
C ASN A 133 -9.57 12.52 -16.81
N SER A 134 -8.60 13.35 -17.23
CA SER A 134 -7.27 12.86 -17.64
C SER A 134 -6.54 12.13 -16.51
N SER A 135 -6.70 12.59 -15.27
CA SER A 135 -6.07 11.94 -14.11
C SER A 135 -6.65 10.55 -13.78
N LEU A 136 -7.76 10.16 -14.42
CA LEU A 136 -8.37 8.84 -14.30
C LEU A 136 -7.91 7.88 -15.42
N ILE A 137 -7.07 8.33 -16.35
CA ILE A 137 -6.51 7.47 -17.39
C ILE A 137 -5.36 6.66 -16.80
N THR A 138 -5.66 5.41 -16.44
CA THR A 138 -4.76 4.51 -15.69
C THR A 138 -3.99 3.52 -16.56
N TRP A 139 -4.18 3.56 -17.87
CA TRP A 139 -3.58 2.64 -18.83
C TRP A 139 -2.69 3.34 -19.85
N ARG A 140 -1.81 2.58 -20.50
CA ARG A 140 -1.02 3.00 -21.66
C ARG A 140 -0.79 1.82 -22.60
N LYS A 141 -0.46 2.09 -23.86
CA LYS A 141 -0.05 1.01 -24.78
C LYS A 141 1.23 0.36 -24.26
N ALA A 142 1.30 -0.97 -24.27
CA ALA A 142 2.50 -1.67 -23.84
C ALA A 142 3.70 -1.25 -24.69
N GLY A 143 4.82 -0.93 -24.04
CA GLY A 143 6.03 -0.45 -24.71
C GLY A 143 6.01 1.03 -25.15
N ALA A 144 4.92 1.76 -24.91
CA ALA A 144 4.88 3.20 -25.18
C ALA A 144 5.89 3.97 -24.31
N SER A 145 6.39 5.09 -24.83
CA SER A 145 7.31 5.98 -24.11
C SER A 145 6.67 6.48 -22.81
N GLN A 146 7.43 6.42 -21.71
CA GLN A 146 7.02 6.94 -20.41
C GLN A 146 7.41 8.41 -20.22
N HIS A 147 8.08 9.01 -21.21
CA HIS A 147 8.48 10.41 -21.14
C HIS A 147 7.25 11.32 -21.23
N PHE A 148 7.19 12.35 -20.37
CA PHE A 148 6.01 13.22 -20.21
C PHE A 148 5.54 13.88 -21.53
N SER A 149 6.44 14.10 -22.49
CA SER A 149 6.10 14.66 -23.79
C SER A 149 5.11 13.80 -24.61
N HIS A 150 5.00 12.50 -24.30
CA HIS A 150 4.08 11.57 -24.95
C HIS A 150 2.81 11.30 -24.12
N GLU A 151 2.66 11.93 -22.95
CA GLU A 151 1.56 11.64 -22.04
C GLU A 151 0.19 11.88 -22.71
N ILE A 152 0.03 13.01 -23.41
CA ILE A 152 -1.24 13.36 -24.06
C ILE A 152 -1.62 12.34 -25.15
N GLU A 153 -0.65 11.96 -25.99
CA GLU A 153 -0.88 10.99 -27.07
C GLU A 153 -1.20 9.60 -26.50
N ASN A 154 -0.41 9.15 -25.51
CA ASN A 154 -0.63 7.88 -24.83
C ASN A 154 -2.02 7.83 -24.18
N ASP A 155 -2.43 8.92 -23.55
CA ASP A 155 -3.70 9.03 -22.85
C ASP A 155 -4.88 9.02 -23.82
N GLN A 156 -4.78 9.70 -24.96
CA GLN A 156 -5.80 9.66 -26.00
C GLN A 156 -6.01 8.24 -26.54
N GLN A 157 -4.92 7.51 -26.80
CA GLN A 157 -4.98 6.12 -27.27
C GLN A 157 -5.57 5.19 -26.20
N ALA A 158 -5.13 5.34 -24.95
CA ALA A 158 -5.63 4.53 -23.84
C ALA A 158 -7.11 4.79 -23.56
N LEU A 159 -7.54 6.04 -23.55
CA LEU A 159 -8.92 6.42 -23.24
C LEU A 159 -9.93 5.80 -24.21
N ALA A 160 -9.63 5.82 -25.51
CA ALA A 160 -10.49 5.21 -26.51
C ALA A 160 -10.69 3.70 -26.25
N VAL A 161 -9.63 3.02 -25.83
CA VAL A 161 -9.64 1.58 -25.55
C VAL A 161 -10.28 1.27 -24.19
N MET A 162 -10.06 2.12 -23.18
CA MET A 162 -10.76 2.04 -21.90
C MET A 162 -12.27 2.04 -22.09
N TYR A 163 -12.81 2.97 -22.89
CA TYR A 163 -14.25 3.00 -23.20
C TYR A 163 -14.72 1.74 -23.95
N GLN A 164 -13.95 1.26 -24.93
CA GLN A 164 -14.28 0.00 -25.62
C GLN A 164 -14.33 -1.21 -24.68
N CYS A 165 -13.49 -1.22 -23.64
CA CYS A 165 -13.42 -2.31 -22.67
C CYS A 165 -14.44 -2.17 -21.52
N GLY A 166 -15.21 -1.08 -21.48
CA GLY A 166 -16.28 -0.91 -20.50
C GLY A 166 -15.90 -0.12 -19.25
N TYR A 167 -14.83 0.68 -19.31
CA TYR A 167 -14.66 1.76 -18.33
C TYR A 167 -15.80 2.80 -18.45
N PRO A 168 -16.10 3.55 -17.37
CA PRO A 168 -17.11 4.61 -17.39
C PRO A 168 -16.89 5.60 -18.54
N GLN A 169 -17.94 6.00 -19.24
CA GLN A 169 -17.85 6.98 -20.32
C GLN A 169 -18.87 8.13 -20.06
N PRO A 170 -18.40 9.35 -19.70
CA PRO A 170 -17.00 9.72 -19.47
C PRO A 170 -16.42 9.06 -18.21
N LEU A 171 -15.09 9.01 -18.10
CA LEU A 171 -14.45 8.61 -16.84
C LEU A 171 -14.97 9.48 -15.69
N GLY A 172 -15.15 8.89 -14.51
CA GLY A 172 -15.69 9.63 -13.35
C GLY A 172 -17.22 9.74 -13.27
N SER A 173 -17.96 9.26 -14.27
CA SER A 173 -19.43 9.42 -14.34
C SER A 173 -20.23 8.42 -13.51
N VAL A 174 -19.64 7.28 -13.13
CA VAL A 174 -20.35 6.25 -12.36
C VAL A 174 -20.42 6.61 -10.88
N PRO A 175 -21.53 6.31 -10.17
CA PRO A 175 -21.66 6.63 -8.75
C PRO A 175 -21.05 5.56 -7.83
N TYR A 176 -20.56 4.44 -8.38
CA TYR A 176 -20.04 3.32 -7.61
C TYR A 176 -18.76 2.75 -8.22
N VAL A 177 -17.97 2.07 -7.38
CA VAL A 177 -16.78 1.32 -7.77
C VAL A 177 -17.18 -0.12 -8.12
N PRO A 178 -16.66 -0.72 -9.20
CA PRO A 178 -17.00 -2.09 -9.59
C PRO A 178 -16.45 -3.11 -8.59
N THR A 179 -16.98 -4.32 -8.66
CA THR A 179 -16.46 -5.46 -7.91
C THR A 179 -15.15 -5.97 -8.51
N LEU A 180 -14.41 -6.80 -7.76
CA LEU A 180 -13.21 -7.48 -8.21
C LEU A 180 -13.45 -8.24 -9.52
N ARG A 181 -14.54 -9.00 -9.60
CA ARG A 181 -14.86 -9.75 -10.82
C ARG A 181 -15.09 -8.83 -12.01
N LYS A 182 -15.94 -7.81 -11.87
CA LYS A 182 -16.27 -6.91 -12.96
C LYS A 182 -15.05 -6.10 -13.43
N ALA A 183 -14.22 -5.64 -12.49
CA ALA A 183 -12.98 -4.95 -12.82
C ALA A 183 -12.01 -5.89 -13.55
N ALA A 184 -11.83 -7.12 -13.10
CA ALA A 184 -10.96 -8.10 -13.77
C ALA A 184 -11.39 -8.35 -15.22
N ASP A 185 -12.69 -8.53 -15.49
CA ASP A 185 -13.20 -8.72 -16.85
C ASP A 185 -12.87 -7.52 -17.76
N VAL A 186 -13.06 -6.28 -17.26
CA VAL A 186 -12.76 -5.04 -18.00
C VAL A 186 -11.25 -4.90 -18.25
N GLN A 187 -10.43 -5.19 -17.24
CA GLN A 187 -8.97 -5.09 -17.34
C GLN A 187 -8.37 -6.16 -18.25
N GLN A 188 -8.97 -7.35 -18.31
CA GLN A 188 -8.55 -8.40 -19.25
C GLN A 188 -8.70 -7.92 -20.70
N CYS A 189 -9.79 -7.23 -21.04
CA CYS A 189 -9.95 -6.62 -22.37
C CYS A 189 -8.83 -5.61 -22.71
N MET A 190 -8.37 -4.81 -21.73
CA MET A 190 -7.25 -3.88 -21.94
C MET A 190 -5.95 -4.64 -22.25
N LEU A 191 -5.66 -5.68 -21.47
CA LEU A 191 -4.50 -6.55 -21.67
C LEU A 191 -4.55 -7.21 -23.06
N ASP A 192 -5.69 -7.77 -23.46
CA ASP A 192 -5.89 -8.42 -24.76
C ASP A 192 -5.67 -7.47 -25.94
N LYS A 193 -5.95 -6.17 -25.75
CA LYS A 193 -5.68 -5.11 -26.73
C LYS A 193 -4.24 -4.58 -26.67
N GLY A 194 -3.38 -5.18 -25.86
CA GLY A 194 -1.96 -4.83 -25.73
C GLY A 194 -1.72 -3.55 -24.96
N PHE A 195 -2.54 -3.25 -23.96
CA PHE A 195 -2.34 -2.16 -23.01
C PHE A 195 -1.84 -2.71 -21.67
N GLU A 196 -1.12 -1.88 -20.94
CA GLU A 196 -0.64 -2.17 -19.58
C GLU A 196 -1.07 -1.06 -18.62
N PRO A 197 -1.28 -1.39 -17.33
CA PRO A 197 -1.58 -0.38 -16.33
C PRO A 197 -0.35 0.50 -16.08
N LYS A 198 -0.55 1.81 -15.92
CA LYS A 198 0.50 2.76 -15.51
C LYS A 198 1.07 2.40 -14.13
N TYR A 199 0.24 1.83 -13.27
CA TYR A 199 0.60 1.34 -11.93
C TYR A 199 0.28 -0.14 -11.81
N LYS A 200 1.28 -1.01 -11.61
CA LYS A 200 1.05 -2.47 -11.53
C LYS A 200 0.01 -2.87 -10.48
N LEU A 201 -0.03 -2.15 -9.35
CA LEU A 201 -0.99 -2.35 -8.26
C LEU A 201 -2.44 -2.05 -8.66
N SER A 202 -2.70 -1.38 -9.80
CA SER A 202 -4.08 -1.17 -10.27
C SER A 202 -4.63 -2.39 -11.01
N LEU A 203 -3.86 -3.47 -11.20
CA LEU A 203 -4.33 -4.68 -11.86
C LEU A 203 -4.96 -5.66 -10.86
N VAL A 204 -6.23 -6.01 -11.05
CA VAL A 204 -6.95 -6.96 -10.19
C VAL A 204 -6.19 -8.29 -10.11
N CYS A 205 -5.82 -8.86 -11.25
CA CYS A 205 -5.22 -10.19 -11.30
C CYS A 205 -3.80 -10.27 -10.76
N ARG A 206 -3.13 -9.14 -10.57
CA ARG A 206 -1.89 -9.09 -9.79
C ARG A 206 -2.18 -9.21 -8.29
N ASN A 207 -3.21 -8.54 -7.83
CA ASN A 207 -3.51 -8.40 -6.39
C ASN A 207 -4.38 -9.56 -5.87
N TYR A 208 -5.23 -10.12 -6.73
CA TYR A 208 -6.22 -11.14 -6.43
C TYR A 208 -6.23 -12.21 -7.53
N PRO A 209 -5.13 -12.97 -7.73
CA PRO A 209 -5.01 -13.95 -8.81
C PRO A 209 -6.06 -15.07 -8.76
N GLN A 210 -6.71 -15.27 -7.61
CA GLN A 210 -7.75 -16.26 -7.40
C GLN A 210 -9.14 -15.83 -7.93
N VAL A 211 -9.33 -14.59 -8.39
CA VAL A 211 -10.57 -14.16 -9.05
C VAL A 211 -10.77 -14.94 -10.35
N THR A 212 -11.97 -15.46 -10.62
CA THR A 212 -12.21 -16.38 -11.75
C THR A 212 -11.86 -15.80 -13.12
N ALA A 213 -12.01 -14.48 -13.29
CA ALA A 213 -11.67 -13.78 -14.54
C ALA A 213 -10.16 -13.69 -14.79
N CYS A 214 -9.33 -13.99 -13.79
CA CYS A 214 -7.89 -13.92 -13.92
C CYS A 214 -7.31 -15.17 -14.61
N PRO A 215 -6.29 -15.00 -15.46
CA PRO A 215 -5.59 -16.13 -16.05
C PRO A 215 -5.03 -17.05 -14.95
N LYS A 216 -5.22 -18.36 -15.12
CA LYS A 216 -4.54 -19.35 -14.28
C LYS A 216 -3.06 -19.36 -14.66
N THR A 217 -2.20 -19.21 -13.65
CA THR A 217 -0.74 -19.30 -13.80
C THR A 217 -0.28 -20.75 -13.79
#